data_AF-A0AAU3D031-F1
#
_entry.id   AF-A0AAU3D031-F1
#
_cell.length_a   1.000
_cell.length_b   1.000
_cell.length_c   1.000
_cell.angle_alpha   90.00
_cell.angle_beta   90.00
_cell.angle_gamma   90.00
#
_symmetry.space_group_name_H-M   'P 1'
#
loop_
_entity.id
_entity.type
_entity.pdbx_description
1 polymer ?
#
loop_
_entity_poly.entity_id
_entity_poly.type
_entity_poly.pdbx_seq_one_letter_code
_entity_poly.pdbx_strand_id
1 'polypeptide(L)'
;MTTTAFEYSAPHAFVDPYAVDTAEVPWPAPAGQDGDADYLLAPPNPAERISFTIDPRDRRRLDLHAVLTAAGIPPRPEDREAIDQLSALPGSINATLQRWLHHTT
;
A
#
# COMPACT_ATOMS: atom_id res chain seq x y z
N MET A 1 -7.05 23.17 38.81
CA MET A 1 -5.95 22.49 38.07
C MET A 1 -6.09 21.01 38.36
N THR A 2 -6.49 20.21 37.37
CA THR A 2 -6.68 18.77 37.53
C THR A 2 -5.95 18.09 36.39
N THR A 3 -4.88 17.38 36.72
CA THR A 3 -4.10 16.53 35.81
C THR A 3 -4.87 15.23 35.63
N THR A 4 -5.26 14.90 34.40
CA THR A 4 -5.81 13.59 34.07
C THR A 4 -4.67 12.73 33.57
N ALA A 5 -4.30 11.73 34.36
CA ALA A 5 -3.33 10.71 33.98
C ALA A 5 -3.89 9.89 32.80
N PHE A 6 -3.13 9.80 31.71
CA PHE A 6 -3.41 8.87 30.63
C PHE A 6 -3.04 7.46 31.13
N GLU A 7 -4.04 6.66 31.48
CA GLU A 7 -3.86 5.22 31.66
C GLU A 7 -3.45 4.62 30.31
N TYR A 8 -2.16 4.32 30.19
CA TYR A 8 -1.57 3.64 29.04
C TYR A 8 -1.91 2.14 29.13
N SER A 9 -3.12 1.80 28.69
CA SER A 9 -3.59 0.41 28.68
C SER A 9 -3.10 -0.32 27.41
N ALA A 10 -2.33 -1.39 27.67
CA ALA A 10 -1.86 -2.45 26.80
C ALA A 10 -0.85 -2.09 25.67
N PRO A 11 0.37 -2.65 25.70
CA PRO A 11 1.22 -2.63 24.52
C PRO A 11 0.52 -3.43 23.43
N HIS A 12 0.08 -2.75 22.38
CA HIS A 12 -0.26 -3.40 21.13
C HIS A 12 1.08 -3.92 20.59
N ALA A 13 1.44 -5.14 20.96
CA ALA A 13 2.60 -5.82 20.39
C ALA A 13 2.40 -5.78 18.88
N PHE A 14 3.29 -5.08 18.18
CA PHE A 14 3.30 -5.02 16.74
C PHE A 14 3.43 -6.46 16.23
N VAL A 15 2.32 -7.02 15.77
CA VAL A 15 2.32 -8.31 15.08
C VAL A 15 2.82 -8.01 13.68
N ASP A 16 4.09 -8.29 13.44
CA ASP A 16 4.63 -8.27 12.09
C ASP A 16 3.99 -9.43 11.30
N PRO A 17 3.17 -9.17 10.27
CA PRO A 17 2.58 -10.23 9.45
C PRO A 17 3.64 -11.02 8.65
N TYR A 18 4.89 -10.54 8.62
CA TYR A 18 6.05 -11.20 8.04
C TYR A 18 7.02 -11.75 9.11
N ALA A 19 6.67 -11.74 10.40
CA ALA A 19 7.41 -12.50 11.39
C ALA A 19 7.29 -13.99 11.05
N VAL A 20 8.33 -14.51 10.41
CA VAL A 20 8.42 -15.92 10.07
C VAL A 20 8.58 -16.69 11.36
N ASP A 21 7.52 -17.40 11.78
CA ASP A 21 7.65 -18.47 12.75
C ASP A 21 8.62 -19.49 12.14
N THR A 22 9.80 -19.64 12.72
CA THR A 22 10.85 -20.54 12.22
C THR A 22 10.48 -22.02 12.35
N ALA A 23 9.29 -22.34 12.87
CA ALA A 23 8.66 -23.60 12.54
C ALA A 23 8.49 -23.65 11.02
N GLU A 24 9.34 -24.41 10.32
CA GLU A 24 9.24 -24.70 8.90
C GLU A 24 7.81 -25.19 8.59
N VAL A 25 6.89 -24.28 8.30
CA VAL A 25 5.66 -24.60 7.61
C VAL A 25 6.12 -24.82 6.19
N PRO A 26 6.23 -26.07 5.71
CA PRO A 26 6.68 -26.31 4.37
C PRO A 26 5.64 -25.68 3.47
N TRP A 27 6.05 -24.73 2.63
CA TRP A 27 5.17 -24.21 1.59
C TRP A 27 4.55 -25.40 0.85
N PRO A 28 3.22 -25.41 0.62
CA PRO A 28 2.63 -26.50 -0.14
C PRO A 28 3.36 -26.60 -1.48
N ALA A 29 3.79 -27.81 -1.82
CA ALA A 29 4.53 -28.05 -3.05
C ALA A 29 3.74 -27.45 -4.22
N PRO A 30 4.38 -26.64 -5.10
CA PRO A 30 3.69 -26.07 -6.24
C PRO A 30 3.08 -27.20 -7.07
N ALA A 31 1.78 -27.11 -7.35
CA ALA A 31 1.10 -28.10 -8.17
C ALA A 31 1.73 -28.07 -9.58
N GLY A 32 2.39 -29.17 -9.99
CA GLY A 32 3.00 -29.31 -11.32
C GLY A 32 4.52 -29.49 -11.34
N GLN A 33 5.13 -29.95 -10.24
CA GLN A 33 6.57 -30.25 -10.18
C GLN A 33 6.91 -31.58 -10.89
N ASP A 34 6.62 -31.66 -12.19
CA ASP A 34 7.30 -32.59 -13.09
C ASP A 34 8.60 -31.92 -13.56
N GLY A 35 9.70 -32.67 -13.54
CA GLY A 35 11.05 -32.13 -13.57
C GLY A 35 11.45 -31.36 -14.84
N ASP A 36 12.42 -30.47 -14.64
CA ASP A 36 13.36 -29.98 -15.65
C ASP A 36 12.86 -28.94 -16.68
N ALA A 37 12.02 -28.00 -16.24
CA ALA A 37 11.86 -26.73 -16.92
C ALA A 37 11.79 -25.60 -15.88
N ASP A 38 12.59 -24.55 -16.05
CA ASP A 38 12.28 -23.25 -15.48
C ASP A 38 10.91 -22.84 -16.04
N TYR A 39 9.84 -23.13 -15.31
CA TYR A 39 8.46 -22.88 -15.72
C TYR A 39 8.20 -21.37 -15.76
N LEU A 40 8.59 -20.73 -16.85
CA LEU A 40 8.05 -19.44 -17.22
C LEU A 40 6.55 -19.65 -17.51
N LEU A 41 5.73 -19.42 -16.48
CA LEU A 41 4.28 -19.38 -16.63
C LEU A 41 3.95 -18.44 -17.78
N ALA A 42 3.11 -18.91 -18.71
CA ALA A 42 2.61 -18.06 -19.78
C ALA A 42 1.93 -16.82 -19.15
N PRO A 43 2.11 -15.61 -19.72
CA PRO A 43 1.43 -14.43 -19.23
C PRO A 43 -0.09 -14.68 -19.12
N PRO A 44 -0.74 -14.27 -18.02
CA PRO A 44 -2.15 -14.54 -17.81
C PRO A 44 -3.00 -13.92 -18.92
N ASN A 45 -3.99 -14.69 -19.40
CA ASN A 45 -4.85 -14.30 -20.50
C ASN A 45 -5.58 -12.98 -20.17
N PRO A 46 -5.45 -11.93 -21.00
CA PRO A 46 -6.11 -10.65 -20.73
C PRO A 46 -7.64 -10.76 -20.69
N ALA A 47 -8.24 -11.74 -21.39
CA ALA A 47 -9.68 -11.97 -21.38
C ALA A 47 -10.20 -12.55 -20.04
N GLU A 48 -9.32 -13.15 -19.24
CA GLU A 48 -9.65 -13.70 -17.92
C GLU A 48 -9.46 -12.67 -16.79
N ARG A 49 -9.05 -11.44 -17.14
CA ARG A 49 -8.90 -10.37 -16.14
C ARG A 49 -10.27 -9.93 -15.63
N ILE A 50 -10.40 -9.90 -14.31
CA ILE A 50 -11.58 -9.36 -13.65
C ILE A 50 -11.67 -7.87 -13.99
N SER A 51 -12.81 -7.46 -14.56
CA SER A 51 -13.09 -6.04 -14.81
C SER A 51 -13.34 -5.35 -13.46
N PHE A 52 -12.30 -4.75 -12.90
CA PHE A 52 -12.39 -3.96 -11.67
C PHE A 52 -12.13 -2.49 -11.96
N THR A 53 -13.05 -1.64 -11.50
CA THR A 53 -12.87 -0.18 -11.53
C THR A 53 -12.34 0.29 -10.18
N ILE A 54 -11.20 0.98 -10.18
CA ILE A 54 -10.63 1.58 -8.97
C ILE A 54 -11.54 2.72 -8.52
N ASP A 55 -11.85 2.77 -7.23
CA ASP A 55 -12.62 3.88 -6.66
C ASP A 55 -11.90 5.23 -6.93
N PRO A 56 -12.62 6.32 -7.27
CA PRO A 56 -12.00 7.62 -7.52
C PRO A 56 -11.11 8.11 -6.37
N ARG A 57 -11.43 7.79 -5.11
CA ARG A 57 -10.60 8.09 -3.95
C ARG A 57 -9.32 7.27 -3.95
N ASP A 58 -9.42 5.97 -4.18
CA ASP A 58 -8.26 5.08 -4.26
C ASP A 58 -7.34 5.47 -5.40
N ARG A 59 -7.90 5.93 -6.51
CA ARG A 59 -7.13 6.47 -7.63
C ARG A 59 -6.32 7.71 -7.21
N ARG A 60 -6.96 8.67 -6.54
CA ARG A 60 -6.27 9.87 -6.02
C ARG A 60 -5.19 9.50 -5.01
N ARG A 61 -5.46 8.53 -4.14
CA ARG A 61 -4.48 8.01 -3.16
C ARG A 61 -3.23 7.50 -3.88
N LEU A 62 -3.41 6.65 -4.90
CA LEU A 62 -2.30 6.12 -5.71
C LEU A 62 -1.52 7.22 -6.42
N ASP A 63 -2.23 8.15 -7.06
CA ASP A 63 -1.58 9.25 -7.78
C ASP A 63 -0.78 10.15 -6.82
N LEU A 64 -1.28 10.43 -5.60
CA LEU A 64 -0.56 11.20 -4.60
C LEU A 64 0.73 10.49 -4.12
N HIS A 65 0.66 9.18 -3.86
CA HIS A 65 1.84 8.38 -3.52
C HIS A 65 2.91 8.44 -4.62
N ALA A 66 2.49 8.31 -5.88
CA ALA A 66 3.40 8.36 -7.02
C ALA A 66 4.08 9.73 -7.15
N VAL A 67 3.32 10.81 -7.01
CA VAL A 67 3.84 12.17 -7.13
C VAL A 67 4.80 12.52 -5.98
N LEU A 68 4.46 12.16 -4.74
CA LEU A 68 5.36 12.35 -3.59
C LEU A 68 6.68 11.59 -3.76
N THR A 69 6.60 10.34 -4.23
CA THR A 69 7.79 9.53 -4.50
C THR A 69 8.64 10.12 -5.62
N ALA A 70 8.03 10.60 -6.71
CA ALA A 70 8.72 11.26 -7.82
C ALA A 70 9.37 12.58 -7.40
N ALA A 71 8.77 13.31 -6.44
CA ALA A 71 9.34 14.51 -5.83
C ALA A 71 10.47 14.19 -4.81
N GLY A 72 10.81 12.92 -4.59
CA GLY A 72 11.86 12.50 -3.66
C GLY A 72 11.42 12.47 -2.19
N ILE A 73 10.11 12.52 -1.92
CA ILE A 73 9.52 12.50 -0.58
C ILE A 73 8.74 11.18 -0.43
N PRO A 74 9.42 10.04 -0.18
CA PRO A 74 8.72 8.77 -0.01
C PRO A 74 7.81 8.85 1.23
N PRO A 75 6.49 8.63 1.08
CA PRO A 75 5.56 8.72 2.19
C PRO A 75 5.81 7.61 3.21
N ARG A 76 5.86 7.99 4.47
CA ARG A 76 6.14 7.09 5.60
C ARG A 76 4.84 6.48 6.13
N PRO A 77 4.89 5.39 6.92
CA PRO A 77 3.71 4.80 7.53
C PRO A 77 2.87 5.80 8.35
N GLU A 78 3.52 6.75 9.02
CA GLU A 78 2.86 7.82 9.78
C GLU A 78 2.05 8.79 8.91
N ASP A 79 2.41 8.95 7.63
CA ASP A 79 1.73 9.87 6.70
C ASP A 79 0.42 9.27 6.13
N ARG A 80 0.14 8.00 6.44
CA ARG A 80 -0.97 7.24 5.86
C ARG A 80 -2.33 7.91 6.10
N GLU A 81 -2.59 8.39 7.32
CA GLU A 81 -3.86 9.04 7.64
C GLU A 81 -4.02 10.36 6.89
N ALA A 82 -2.95 11.17 6.82
CA ALA A 82 -2.97 12.42 6.07
C ALA A 82 -3.26 12.17 4.58
N ILE A 83 -2.61 11.19 3.98
CA ILE A 83 -2.84 10.78 2.58
C ILE A 83 -4.27 10.29 2.38
N ASP A 84 -4.83 9.52 3.33
CA ASP A 84 -6.19 9.03 3.26
C ASP A 84 -7.22 10.18 3.29
N GLN A 85 -6.99 11.19 4.11
CA GLN A 85 -7.81 12.40 4.17
C GLN A 85 -7.69 13.26 2.90
N LEU A 86 -6.46 13.47 2.41
CA LEU A 86 -6.20 14.22 1.17
C LEU A 86 -6.85 13.54 -0.04
N SER A 87 -6.84 12.22 -0.09
CA SER A 87 -7.49 11.46 -1.18
C SER A 87 -9.02 11.58 -1.18
N ALA A 88 -9.63 11.79 -0.01
CA ALA A 88 -11.07 12.01 0.13
C ALA A 88 -11.52 13.38 -0.39
N LEU A 89 -10.61 14.34 -0.49
CA LEU A 89 -10.90 15.66 -1.03
C LEU A 89 -11.31 15.61 -2.52
N PRO A 90 -12.09 16.59 -3.01
CA PRO A 90 -12.47 16.67 -4.41
C PRO A 90 -11.28 16.62 -5.38
N GLY A 91 -11.53 16.12 -6.60
CA GLY A 91 -10.50 15.95 -7.62
C GLY A 91 -9.80 17.26 -8.01
N SER A 92 -10.48 18.41 -7.94
CA SER A 92 -9.89 19.73 -8.21
C SER A 92 -8.80 20.12 -7.21
N ILE A 93 -8.97 19.75 -5.94
CA ILE A 93 -7.97 20.00 -4.89
C ILE A 93 -6.76 19.08 -5.13
N ASN A 94 -7.01 17.80 -5.37
CA ASN A 94 -5.95 16.84 -5.67
C ASN A 94 -5.13 17.24 -6.90
N ALA A 95 -5.77 17.71 -7.98
CA ALA A 95 -5.07 18.23 -9.16
C ALA A 95 -4.19 19.45 -8.83
N THR A 96 -4.65 20.32 -7.94
CA THR A 96 -3.85 21.48 -7.49
C THR A 96 -2.64 21.04 -6.67
N LEU A 97 -2.80 20.08 -5.76
CA LEU A 97 -1.71 19.52 -4.97
C LEU A 97 -0.65 18.87 -5.86
N GLN A 98 -1.08 18.05 -6.82
CA GLN A 98 -0.16 17.41 -7.77
C GLN A 98 0.63 18.44 -8.57
N ARG A 99 -0.02 19.50 -9.07
CA ARG A 99 0.66 20.58 -9.77
C ARG A 99 1.75 21.23 -8.90
N TRP A 100 1.48 21.49 -7.63
CA TRP A 100 2.48 22.06 -6.73
C TRP A 100 3.66 21.13 -6.51
N LEU A 101 3.41 19.84 -6.27
CA LEU A 101 4.46 18.85 -6.05
C LEU A 101 5.32 18.59 -7.30
N HIS A 102 4.76 18.76 -8.50
CA HIS A 102 5.54 18.71 -9.74
C HIS A 102 6.39 19.97 -9.99
N HIS A 103 6.07 21.08 -9.35
CA HIS A 103 6.79 22.36 -9.51
C HIS A 103 7.97 22.53 -8.56
N THR A 104 8.13 21.65 -7.57
CA THR A 104 9.18 21.76 -6.53
C THR A 104 10.51 21.10 -6.89
N THR A 105 10.63 20.56 -8.10
CA THR A 105 11.88 19.98 -8.65
C THR A 105 12.68 20.97 -9.46
#